data_AF-A0A6I3HNK2-F1
#
_entry.id   AF-A0A6I3HNK2-F1
#
_cell.length_a   1.000
_cell.length_b   1.000
_cell.length_c   1.000
_cell.angle_alpha   90.00
_cell.angle_beta   90.00
_cell.angle_gamma   90.00
#
_symmetry.space_group_name_H-M   'P 1'
#
loop_
_entity.id
_entity.type
_entity.pdbx_description
1 polymer ?
#
loop_
_entity_poly.entity_id
_entity_poly.type
_entity_poly.pdbx_seq_one_letter_code
_entity_poly.pdbx_strand_id
1 'polypeptide(L)' 'PFRYLDLLKPGDEIRVTTSEGTFIYTIRQTTIVESSDTWIIDQDTAVTLTLFTCHPVGSTKQRLVVFADYARQELL' A
#
# COMPACT_ATOMS: atom_id res chain seq x y z
N PRO A 1 -2.66 1.90 -14.05
CA PRO A 1 -3.17 1.37 -12.75
C PRO A 1 -2.62 2.24 -11.61
N PHE A 2 -3.33 2.34 -10.47
CA PHE A 2 -2.90 3.13 -9.29
C PHE A 2 -2.55 4.62 -9.53
N ARG A 3 -3.29 5.30 -10.43
CA ARG A 3 -3.06 6.72 -10.79
C ARG A 3 -3.24 7.70 -9.63
N TYR A 4 -4.07 7.35 -8.65
CA TYR A 4 -4.52 8.24 -7.58
C TYR A 4 -4.09 7.78 -6.18
N LEU A 5 -3.03 6.97 -6.09
CA LEU A 5 -2.46 6.54 -4.79
C LEU A 5 -2.04 7.75 -3.93
N ASP A 6 -1.70 8.88 -4.55
CA ASP A 6 -1.30 10.13 -3.90
C ASP A 6 -2.44 10.86 -3.20
N LEU A 7 -3.70 10.51 -3.51
CA LEU A 7 -4.87 11.07 -2.85
C LEU A 7 -5.18 10.39 -1.52
N LEU A 8 -4.61 9.21 -1.28
CA LEU A 8 -4.86 8.42 -0.08
C LEU A 8 -4.16 9.02 1.15
N LYS A 9 -4.82 8.91 2.30
CA LYS A 9 -4.38 9.52 3.55
C LYS A 9 -4.36 8.50 4.70
N PRO A 10 -3.56 8.75 5.75
CA PRO A 10 -3.64 7.96 6.96
C PRO A 10 -5.07 7.86 7.48
N GLY A 11 -5.50 6.64 7.80
CA GLY A 11 -6.88 6.35 8.24
C GLY A 11 -7.80 5.84 7.13
N ASP A 12 -7.48 6.01 5.85
CA ASP A 12 -8.27 5.42 4.77
C ASP A 12 -8.18 3.88 4.79
N GLU A 13 -9.27 3.20 4.42
CA GLU A 13 -9.33 1.74 4.35
C GLU A 13 -9.00 1.20 2.96
N ILE A 14 -8.20 0.14 2.91
CA ILE A 14 -7.97 -0.69 1.73
C ILE A 14 -8.65 -2.04 1.96
N ARG A 15 -9.47 -2.47 1.00
CA ARG A 15 -10.21 -3.73 1.03
C ARG A 15 -9.58 -4.74 0.07
N VAL A 16 -9.07 -5.85 0.60
CA VAL A 16 -8.52 -6.96 -0.19
C VAL A 16 -9.48 -8.14 -0.08
N THR A 17 -10.24 -8.41 -1.16
CA THR A 17 -11.20 -9.52 -1.20
C THR A 17 -10.57 -10.76 -1.82
N THR A 18 -10.72 -11.89 -1.12
CA THR A 18 -10.27 -13.22 -1.55
C THR A 18 -11.42 -14.22 -1.37
N SER A 19 -11.20 -15.49 -1.68
CA SER A 19 -12.15 -16.57 -1.38
C SER A 19 -12.36 -16.79 0.13
N GLU A 20 -11.44 -16.34 0.98
CA GLU A 20 -11.48 -16.55 2.43
C GLU A 20 -12.17 -15.40 3.18
N GLY A 21 -12.50 -14.31 2.48
CA GLY A 21 -13.12 -13.12 3.05
C GLY A 21 -12.50 -11.82 2.54
N THR A 22 -12.93 -10.70 3.14
CA THR A 22 -12.37 -9.38 2.85
C THR A 22 -11.47 -8.93 4.00
N PHE A 23 -10.20 -8.72 3.72
CA PHE A 23 -9.23 -8.20 4.67
C PHE A 23 -9.14 -6.68 4.54
N ILE A 24 -9.33 -5.99 5.65
CA ILE A 24 -9.30 -4.53 5.74
C ILE A 24 -7.95 -4.12 6.29
N TYR A 25 -7.30 -3.20 5.58
CA TYR A 25 -6.07 -2.54 6.01
C TYR A 25 -6.33 -1.05 6.16
N THR A 26 -5.69 -0.41 7.13
CA THR A 26 -5.78 1.04 7.35
C THR A 26 -4.45 1.69 7.01
N ILE A 27 -4.49 2.71 6.15
CA ILE A 27 -3.28 3.41 5.72
C ILE A 27 -2.62 4.09 6.90
N ARG A 28 -1.30 3.91 7.04
CA ARG A 28 -0.48 4.54 8.08
C ARG A 28 0.40 5.65 7.52
N GLN A 29 0.93 5.48 6.31
CA GLN A 29 1.85 6.45 5.71
C GLN A 29 1.92 6.35 4.19
N THR A 30 2.15 7.50 3.54
CA THR A 30 2.53 7.60 2.13
C THR A 30 3.91 8.27 2.03
N THR A 31 4.82 7.73 1.20
CA THR A 31 6.16 8.30 0.99
C THR A 31 6.63 8.14 -0.45
N ILE A 32 7.60 8.95 -0.86
CA ILE A 32 8.31 8.80 -2.14
C ILE A 32 9.71 8.27 -1.84
N VAL A 33 10.11 7.21 -2.53
CA VAL A 33 11.42 6.54 -2.38
C VAL A 33 12.13 6.43 -3.72
N GLU A 34 13.44 6.16 -3.69
CA GLU A 34 14.19 5.93 -4.92
C GLU A 34 13.81 4.59 -5.56
N SER A 35 13.93 4.49 -6.88
CA SER A 35 13.57 3.25 -7.59
C SER A 35 14.40 2.03 -7.21
N SER A 36 15.59 2.24 -6.61
CA SER A 36 16.47 1.19 -6.07
C SER A 36 16.12 0.75 -4.65
N ASP A 37 15.19 1.42 -3.98
CA ASP A 37 14.86 1.17 -2.57
C ASP A 37 13.97 -0.08 -2.45
N THR A 38 14.61 -1.25 -2.36
CA THR A 38 13.91 -2.54 -2.25
C THR A 38 13.38 -2.82 -0.85
N TRP A 39 13.81 -2.09 0.17
CA TRP A 39 13.36 -2.30 1.55
C TRP A 39 11.83 -2.18 1.72
N ILE A 40 11.14 -1.51 0.80
CA ILE A 40 9.67 -1.35 0.84
C ILE A 40 8.90 -2.66 0.69
N ILE A 41 9.55 -3.73 0.21
CA ILE A 41 8.96 -5.07 0.06
C ILE A 41 9.50 -6.09 1.07
N ASP A 42 10.41 -5.68 1.96
CA ASP A 42 10.94 -6.56 2.99
C ASP A 42 9.80 -7.04 3.89
N GLN A 43 9.81 -8.34 4.20
CA GLN A 43 8.76 -8.95 5.00
C GLN A 43 9.02 -8.75 6.50
N ASP A 44 7.96 -8.51 7.26
CA ASP A 44 7.94 -8.45 8.72
C ASP A 44 7.00 -9.55 9.26
N THR A 45 7.14 -9.84 10.56
CA THR A 45 6.16 -10.58 11.37
C THR A 45 4.80 -9.90 11.47
N ALA A 46 4.74 -8.57 11.28
CA ALA A 46 3.49 -7.82 11.25
C ALA A 46 2.69 -8.08 9.95
N VAL A 47 1.35 -8.11 10.07
CA VAL A 47 0.47 -8.22 8.89
C VAL A 47 0.28 -6.83 8.30
N THR A 48 1.00 -6.55 7.21
CA THR A 48 0.99 -5.26 6.53
C THR A 48 0.67 -5.38 5.05
N LEU A 49 0.23 -4.28 4.45
CA LEU A 49 0.05 -4.13 3.02
C LEU A 49 0.89 -2.95 2.50
N THR A 50 1.71 -3.20 1.49
CA THR A 50 2.43 -2.17 0.74
C THR A 50 1.87 -2.06 -0.67
N LEU A 51 1.39 -0.88 -1.06
CA LEU A 51 1.05 -0.55 -2.45
C LEU A 51 2.08 0.43 -2.99
N PHE A 52 2.56 0.25 -4.22
CA PHE A 52 3.46 1.22 -4.83
C PHE A 52 3.21 1.40 -6.34
N THR A 53 3.58 2.58 -6.83
CA THR A 53 3.53 2.94 -8.26
C THR A 53 4.73 3.79 -8.64
N CYS A 54 5.00 3.88 -9.94
CA CYS A 54 5.99 4.78 -10.52
C CYS A 54 5.70 6.25 -10.17
N HIS A 55 6.75 7.03 -9.90
CA HIS A 55 6.64 8.45 -9.58
C HIS A 55 7.79 9.28 -10.19
N PRO A 56 7.54 10.53 -10.66
CA PRO A 56 6.21 11.10 -10.96
C PRO A 56 5.50 10.33 -12.10
N VAL A 57 4.24 10.66 -12.37
CA VAL A 57 3.45 10.01 -13.43
C VAL A 57 4.21 10.05 -14.77
N GLY A 58 4.41 8.88 -15.39
CA GLY A 58 5.19 8.74 -16.63
C GLY A 58 6.70 8.63 -16.43
N SER A 59 7.18 8.52 -15.20
CA SER A 59 8.61 8.35 -14.86
C SER A 59 8.87 7.10 -14.03
N THR A 60 10.04 6.50 -14.19
CA THR A 60 10.49 5.35 -13.39
C THR A 60 11.51 5.73 -12.31
N LYS A 61 11.83 7.03 -12.16
CA LYS A 61 12.89 7.53 -11.27
C LYS A 61 12.66 7.12 -9.82
N GLN A 62 11.41 7.23 -9.36
CA GLN A 62 11.03 7.03 -7.96
C GLN A 62 9.80 6.14 -7.87
N ARG A 63 9.42 5.80 -6.64
CA ARG A 63 8.16 5.13 -6.32
C ARG A 63 7.37 5.96 -5.32
N LEU A 64 6.08 6.09 -5.55
CA LEU A 64 5.13 6.50 -4.52
C LEU A 64 4.66 5.23 -3.81
N VAL A 65 4.82 5.18 -2.49
CA VAL A 65 4.60 3.99 -1.66
C VAL A 65 3.59 4.32 -0.57
N VAL A 66 2.58 3.48 -0.42
CA VAL A 66 1.56 3.53 0.61
C VAL A 66 1.74 2.30 1.49
N PHE A 67 1.91 2.53 2.79
CA PHE A 67 1.98 1.51 3.82
C PHE A 67 0.66 1.49 4.62
N ALA A 68 0.11 0.30 4.83
CA ALA A 68 -1.10 0.09 5.58
C ALA A 68 -0.97 -1.10 6.54
N ASP A 69 -1.56 -0.98 7.72
CA ASP A 69 -1.57 -2.02 8.74
C ASP A 69 -2.87 -2.81 8.64
N TYR A 70 -2.83 -4.11 8.92
CA TYR A 70 -4.05 -4.91 9.02
C TYR A 70 -4.96 -4.43 10.16
N ALA A 71 -6.25 -4.30 9.87
CA ALA A 71 -7.26 -3.88 10.83
C ALA A 71 -8.19 -5.03 11.23
N ARG A 72 -8.82 -5.70 10.25
CA ARG A 72 -9.82 -6.75 10.50
C ARG A 72 -10.11 -7.58 9.26
N GLN A 73 -10.76 -8.72 9.44
CA GLN A 73 -11.38 -9.52 8.39
C GLN A 73 -12.90 -9.38 8.48
N GLU A 74 -13.54 -9.11 7.35
CA GLU A 74 -14.99 -9.17 7.16
C GLU A 74 -15.30 -10.50 6.45
N LEU A 75 -16.07 -11.38 7.12
CA LEU A 75 -16.51 -12.66 6.54
C LEU A 75 -17.63 -12.41 5.52
N LEU A 76 -17.64 -13.22 4.46
CA LEU A 76 -18.68 -13.21 3.41
C LEU A 76 -20.05 -13.64 3.95
#